data_AF-A0AAE0JD91-F1
#
_entry.id   AF-A0AAE0JD91-F1
#
_cell.length_a   1.000
_cell.length_b   1.000
_cell.length_c   1.000
_cell.angle_alpha   90.00
_cell.angle_beta   90.00
_cell.angle_gamma   90.00
#
_symmetry.space_group_name_H-M   'P 1'
#
loop_
_entity.id
_entity.type
_entity.pdbx_description
1 polymer ?
#
loop_
_entity_poly.entity_id
_entity_poly.type
_entity_poly.pdbx_seq_one_letter_code
_entity_poly.pdbx_strand_id
1 'polypeptide(L)'
;MELQKPPIPPTVPDDEERKRRAFADVDEFTVTTHERSLCKKTKAERERAWRLWNRFVTDVLQLTQQEADKIWFGVCQNKKKSIAICKSFLADYTRYARCRRLYIDGTEEQKQVPTVQSVVTIIALWKHIVAQADAVVLAKRRDQDSNEDSDEDSEQWTLLNNRGKARREIIQWIQSTLAQKFNLSCKQTFEKTEATTDDVLLILSTLWERAVDIPCDPRHRLAFHTLVLIGSIGFR
;
A
#
# COMPACT_ATOMS: atom_id res chain seq x y z
N MET A 1 -30.09 -56.47 -33.70
CA MET A 1 -29.02 -55.99 -32.81
C MET A 1 -28.04 -55.21 -33.68
N GLU A 2 -28.27 -53.91 -33.85
CA GLU A 2 -27.35 -53.04 -34.57
C GLU A 2 -26.19 -52.67 -33.65
N LEU A 3 -24.97 -53.06 -34.03
CA LEU A 3 -23.73 -52.68 -33.37
C LEU A 3 -23.52 -51.18 -33.53
N GLN A 4 -23.61 -50.42 -32.42
CA GLN A 4 -23.18 -49.02 -32.38
C GLN A 4 -21.70 -48.95 -32.79
N LYS A 5 -21.43 -48.25 -33.91
CA LYS A 5 -20.06 -47.91 -34.30
C LYS A 5 -19.45 -46.96 -33.25
N PRO A 6 -18.18 -47.16 -32.87
CA PRO A 6 -17.52 -46.27 -31.92
C PRO A 6 -17.40 -44.85 -32.50
N PRO A 7 -17.43 -43.81 -31.65
CA PRO A 7 -17.30 -42.43 -32.08
C PRO A 7 -15.94 -42.20 -32.75
N ILE A 8 -15.97 -41.53 -33.91
CA ILE A 8 -14.77 -41.16 -34.66
C ILE A 8 -13.91 -40.26 -33.76
N PRO A 9 -12.62 -40.59 -33.53
CA PRO A 9 -11.75 -39.72 -32.75
C PRO A 9 -11.60 -38.37 -33.46
N PRO A 10 -11.56 -37.26 -32.72
CA PRO A 10 -11.45 -35.94 -33.32
C PRO A 10 -10.17 -35.87 -34.16
N THR A 11 -10.31 -35.46 -35.42
CA THR A 11 -9.18 -35.15 -36.29
C THR A 11 -8.39 -34.00 -35.68
N VAL A 12 -7.25 -34.33 -35.09
CA VAL A 12 -6.27 -33.37 -34.57
C VAL A 12 -5.54 -32.78 -35.78
N PRO A 13 -5.56 -31.45 -35.98
CA PRO A 13 -4.78 -30.80 -37.03
C PRO A 13 -3.27 -31.06 -36.84
N ASP A 14 -2.54 -31.01 -37.95
CA ASP A 14 -1.09 -31.26 -38.09
C ASP A 14 -0.25 -30.80 -36.88
N ASP A 15 0.62 -31.69 -36.38
CA ASP A 15 1.33 -31.57 -35.09
C ASP A 15 2.18 -30.29 -35.01
N GLU A 16 2.66 -29.77 -36.14
CA GLU A 16 3.48 -28.56 -36.20
C GLU A 16 2.69 -27.28 -35.98
N GLU A 17 1.47 -27.16 -36.53
CA GLU A 17 0.59 -26.01 -36.29
C GLU A 17 0.08 -26.01 -34.85
N ARG A 18 -0.14 -27.21 -34.28
CA ARG A 18 -0.50 -27.37 -32.87
C ARG A 18 0.65 -26.96 -31.94
N LYS A 19 1.88 -27.38 -32.24
CA LYS A 19 3.07 -26.94 -31.49
C LYS A 19 3.24 -25.44 -31.57
N ARG A 20 3.13 -24.86 -32.77
CA ARG A 20 3.28 -23.40 -32.97
C ARG A 20 2.25 -22.60 -32.19
N ARG A 21 0.98 -23.02 -32.19
CA ARG A 21 -0.06 -22.38 -31.37
C ARG A 21 0.17 -22.56 -29.88
N ALA A 22 0.58 -23.75 -29.44
CA ALA A 22 0.91 -23.98 -28.04
C ALA A 22 2.08 -23.10 -27.57
N PHE A 23 3.12 -22.92 -28.39
CA PHE A 23 4.22 -21.99 -28.07
C PHE A 23 3.76 -20.53 -28.08
N ALA A 24 2.92 -20.12 -29.02
CA ALA A 24 2.35 -18.77 -29.04
C ALA A 24 1.45 -18.49 -27.83
N ASP A 25 0.65 -19.47 -27.41
CA ASP A 25 -0.19 -19.39 -26.22
C ASP A 25 0.67 -19.32 -24.94
N VAL A 26 1.76 -20.09 -24.87
CA VAL A 26 2.73 -20.01 -23.76
C VAL A 26 3.40 -18.63 -23.70
N ASP A 27 3.78 -18.05 -24.84
CA ASP A 27 4.30 -16.68 -24.90
C ASP A 27 3.23 -15.64 -24.47
N GLU A 28 1.97 -15.82 -24.86
CA GLU A 28 0.87 -14.96 -24.44
C GLU A 28 0.60 -15.04 -22.92
N PHE A 29 0.65 -16.25 -22.35
CA PHE A 29 0.45 -16.50 -20.93
C PHE A 29 1.63 -16.10 -20.04
N THR A 30 2.86 -16.11 -20.57
CA THR A 30 4.04 -15.63 -19.84
C THR A 30 4.11 -14.09 -19.81
N VAL A 31 3.62 -13.42 -20.86
CA VAL A 31 3.60 -11.95 -20.96
C VAL A 31 2.48 -11.32 -20.13
N THR A 32 1.43 -12.05 -19.75
CA THR A 32 0.36 -11.54 -18.88
C THR A 32 0.74 -11.51 -17.39
N THR A 33 1.89 -10.91 -17.08
CA THR A 33 2.08 -10.30 -15.76
C THR A 33 1.10 -9.14 -15.69
N HIS A 34 -0.06 -9.35 -15.09
CA HIS A 34 -0.99 -8.25 -14.80
C HIS A 34 -0.26 -7.22 -13.92
N GLU A 35 0.35 -6.20 -14.55
CA GLU A 35 0.67 -4.94 -13.90
C GLU A 35 -0.66 -4.42 -13.36
N ARG A 36 -0.98 -4.76 -12.10
CA ARG A 36 -2.13 -4.22 -11.41
C ARG A 36 -1.93 -2.72 -11.37
N SER A 37 -2.55 -2.02 -12.33
CA SER A 37 -2.53 -0.56 -12.43
C SER A 37 -2.90 0.01 -11.08
N LEU A 38 -1.89 0.52 -10.36
CA LEU A 38 -2.07 1.06 -9.03
C LEU A 38 -2.83 2.38 -9.17
N CYS A 39 -3.85 2.59 -8.34
CA CYS A 39 -4.50 3.88 -8.25
C CYS A 39 -3.45 4.99 -8.00
N LYS A 40 -3.59 6.12 -8.71
CA LYS A 40 -2.64 7.26 -8.64
C LYS A 40 -2.33 7.69 -7.21
N LYS A 41 -3.34 7.66 -6.32
CA LYS A 41 -3.18 7.99 -4.89
C LYS A 41 -2.27 7.00 -4.17
N THR A 42 -2.47 5.70 -4.38
CA THR A 42 -1.64 4.63 -3.81
C THR A 42 -0.21 4.70 -4.31
N LYS A 43 -0.01 5.06 -5.59
CA LYS A 43 1.34 5.28 -6.17
C LYS A 43 2.04 6.46 -5.48
N ALA A 44 1.37 7.60 -5.34
CA ALA A 44 1.92 8.77 -4.67
C ALA A 44 2.26 8.51 -3.19
N GLU A 45 1.43 7.74 -2.48
CA GLU A 45 1.70 7.34 -1.09
C GLU A 45 2.91 6.42 -0.98
N ARG A 46 3.07 5.45 -1.91
CA ARG A 46 4.26 4.59 -1.97
C ARG A 46 5.53 5.38 -2.28
N GLU A 47 5.49 6.27 -3.26
CA GLU A 47 6.62 7.14 -3.62
C GLU A 47 7.02 8.07 -2.48
N ARG A 48 6.04 8.62 -1.75
CA ARG A 48 6.31 9.42 -0.54
C ARG A 48 7.00 8.58 0.52
N ALA A 49 6.49 7.39 0.79
CA ALA A 49 7.06 6.49 1.79
C ALA A 49 8.50 6.09 1.43
N TRP A 50 8.76 5.83 0.15
CA TRP A 50 10.09 5.51 -0.36
C TRP A 50 11.07 6.68 -0.27
N ARG A 51 10.62 7.90 -0.58
CA ARG A 51 11.45 9.10 -0.39
C ARG A 51 11.84 9.30 1.07
N LEU A 52 10.92 9.05 2.01
CA LEU A 52 11.22 9.11 3.44
C LEU A 52 12.25 8.07 3.85
N TRP A 53 12.14 6.84 3.33
CA TRP A 53 13.13 5.78 3.54
C TRP A 53 14.50 6.18 3.00
N ASN A 54 14.60 6.60 1.73
CA ASN A 54 15.88 6.98 1.14
C ASN A 54 16.52 8.16 1.86
N ARG A 55 15.70 9.12 2.31
CA ARG A 55 16.17 10.23 3.13
C ARG A 55 16.78 9.75 4.45
N PHE A 56 16.12 8.82 5.14
CA PHE A 56 16.67 8.25 6.37
C PHE A 56 17.98 7.50 6.11
N VAL A 57 18.04 6.68 5.06
CA VAL A 57 19.25 5.91 4.75
C VAL A 57 20.42 6.81 4.35
N THR A 58 20.16 7.87 3.58
CA THR A 58 21.18 8.79 3.06
C THR A 58 21.58 9.83 4.10
N ASP A 59 20.62 10.53 4.71
CA ASP A 59 20.89 11.67 5.60
C ASP A 59 21.25 11.19 7.03
N VAL A 60 20.62 10.14 7.53
CA VAL A 60 20.77 9.69 8.93
C VAL A 60 21.78 8.56 9.06
N LEU A 61 21.69 7.54 8.20
CA LEU A 61 22.61 6.39 8.25
C LEU A 61 23.85 6.55 7.36
N GLN A 62 23.89 7.56 6.48
CA GLN A 62 25.00 7.82 5.55
C GLN A 62 25.42 6.58 4.74
N LEU A 63 24.46 5.71 4.42
CA LEU A 63 24.71 4.50 3.66
C LEU A 63 24.58 4.77 2.17
N THR A 64 25.35 4.02 1.37
CA THR A 64 25.20 4.03 -0.08
C THR A 64 23.94 3.28 -0.52
N GLN A 65 23.40 3.62 -1.69
CA GLN A 65 22.21 2.97 -2.24
C GLN A 65 22.35 1.44 -2.34
N GLN A 66 23.55 0.94 -2.66
CA GLN A 66 23.83 -0.50 -2.71
C GLN A 66 23.73 -1.17 -1.33
N GLU A 67 24.07 -0.45 -0.26
CA GLU A 67 23.92 -0.94 1.11
C GLU A 67 22.46 -0.87 1.56
N ALA A 68 21.71 0.13 1.11
CA ALA A 68 20.27 0.25 1.29
C ALA A 68 19.53 -0.98 0.72
N ASP A 69 19.91 -1.42 -0.48
CA ASP A 69 19.32 -2.57 -1.14
C ASP A 69 19.70 -3.88 -0.42
N LYS A 70 20.94 -3.98 0.08
CA LYS A 70 21.40 -5.10 0.92
C LYS A 70 20.61 -5.24 2.22
N ILE A 71 20.10 -4.16 2.79
CA ILE A 71 19.23 -4.22 3.97
C ILE A 71 17.97 -5.01 3.62
N TRP A 72 17.31 -4.73 2.51
CA TRP A 72 16.10 -5.42 2.07
C TRP A 72 16.32 -6.90 1.83
N PHE A 73 17.45 -7.29 1.21
CA PHE A 73 17.84 -8.70 1.10
C PHE A 73 18.01 -9.37 2.47
N GLY A 74 18.61 -8.65 3.42
CA GLY A 74 18.74 -9.14 4.79
C GLY A 74 17.41 -9.24 5.54
N VAL A 75 16.41 -8.39 5.21
CA VAL A 75 15.05 -8.53 5.74
C VAL A 75 14.39 -9.80 5.22
N CYS A 76 14.54 -10.13 3.92
CA CYS A 76 14.06 -11.40 3.36
C CYS A 76 14.70 -12.60 4.07
N GLN A 77 16.02 -12.54 4.32
CA GLN A 77 16.77 -13.58 5.05
C GLN A 77 16.57 -13.56 6.57
N ASN A 78 15.65 -12.75 7.10
CA ASN A 78 15.36 -12.62 8.53
C ASN A 78 16.59 -12.26 9.40
N LYS A 79 17.53 -11.48 8.84
CA LYS A 79 18.73 -11.02 9.56
C LYS A 79 18.34 -9.97 10.60
N LYS A 80 18.69 -10.22 11.87
CA LYS A 80 18.37 -9.33 13.00
C LYS A 80 18.86 -7.89 12.82
N LYS A 81 20.05 -7.70 12.21
CA LYS A 81 20.60 -6.35 11.95
C LYS A 81 19.73 -5.55 10.97
N SER A 82 19.31 -6.17 9.87
CA SER A 82 18.43 -5.52 8.87
C SER A 82 17.07 -5.18 9.46
N ILE A 83 16.50 -6.09 10.25
CA ILE A 83 15.24 -5.86 10.97
C ILE A 83 15.39 -4.68 11.96
N ALA A 84 16.51 -4.61 12.68
CA ALA A 84 16.77 -3.51 13.60
C ALA A 84 16.86 -2.15 12.90
N ILE A 85 17.42 -2.09 11.69
CA ILE A 85 17.47 -0.86 10.87
C ILE A 85 16.06 -0.45 10.41
N CYS A 86 15.22 -1.40 10.00
CA CYS A 86 13.82 -1.09 9.69
C CYS A 86 13.05 -0.59 10.92
N LYS A 87 13.30 -1.19 12.09
CA LYS A 87 12.71 -0.73 13.37
C LYS A 87 13.19 0.68 13.74
N SER A 88 14.47 0.99 13.54
CA SER A 88 15.01 2.33 13.85
C SER A 88 14.40 3.40 12.94
N PHE A 89 14.24 3.13 11.64
CA PHE A 89 13.52 4.02 10.73
C PHE A 89 12.09 4.33 11.21
N LEU A 90 11.33 3.31 11.61
CA LEU A 90 9.95 3.51 12.06
C LEU A 90 9.89 4.29 13.38
N ALA A 91 10.86 4.08 14.28
CA ALA A 91 10.99 4.84 15.51
C ALA A 91 11.36 6.31 15.25
N ASP A 92 12.27 6.55 14.30
CA ASP A 92 12.69 7.89 13.87
C ASP A 92 11.52 8.66 13.25
N TYR A 93 10.79 8.01 12.33
CA TYR A 93 9.59 8.57 11.73
C TYR A 93 8.55 8.95 12.79
N THR A 94 8.29 8.07 13.77
CA THR A 94 7.32 8.35 14.84
C THR A 94 7.76 9.53 15.73
N ARG A 95 9.08 9.68 15.94
CA ARG A 95 9.66 10.73 16.79
C ARG A 95 9.62 12.11 16.14
N TYR A 96 9.88 12.18 14.83
CA TYR A 96 10.07 13.45 14.13
C TYR A 96 8.97 13.83 13.15
N ALA A 97 8.03 12.93 12.84
CA ALA A 97 6.88 13.27 12.00
C ALA A 97 5.95 14.24 12.73
N ARG A 98 6.03 15.52 12.35
CA ARG A 98 5.15 16.59 12.82
C ARG A 98 4.39 17.21 11.65
N CYS A 99 3.11 17.48 11.86
CA CYS A 99 2.25 18.19 10.92
C CYS A 99 1.80 19.51 11.56
N ARG A 100 1.72 20.56 10.73
CA ARG A 100 1.07 21.81 11.14
C ARG A 100 -0.44 21.59 11.07
N ARG A 101 -1.13 21.81 12.18
CA ARG A 101 -2.60 21.79 12.24
C ARG A 101 -3.09 23.20 12.50
N LEU A 102 -4.01 23.64 11.66
CA LEU A 102 -4.72 24.90 11.83
C LEU A 102 -5.80 24.70 12.91
N TYR A 103 -5.85 25.60 13.88
CA TYR A 103 -6.91 25.66 14.89
C TYR A 103 -7.72 26.94 14.65
N ILE A 104 -9.04 26.83 14.66
CA ILE A 104 -9.97 27.96 14.42
C ILE A 104 -10.23 28.74 15.73
N ASP A 105 -9.57 28.38 16.83
CA ASP A 105 -9.79 28.97 18.15
C ASP A 105 -8.79 30.11 18.44
N GLY A 106 -8.87 31.14 17.60
CA GLY A 106 -8.65 32.56 17.94
C GLY A 106 -7.32 33.10 18.47
N THR A 107 -6.33 32.29 18.88
CA THR A 107 -5.09 32.85 19.50
C THR A 107 -3.78 32.26 18.99
N GLU A 108 -3.76 31.03 18.49
CA GLU A 108 -2.63 30.48 17.73
C GLU A 108 -3.15 29.80 16.46
N GLU A 109 -2.98 30.46 15.32
CA GLU A 109 -3.48 29.95 14.03
C GLU A 109 -2.87 28.59 13.65
N GLN A 110 -1.69 28.25 14.17
CA GLN A 110 -0.96 27.03 13.83
C GLN A 110 -0.22 26.42 15.02
N LYS A 111 -0.53 25.15 15.33
CA LYS A 111 0.26 24.34 16.27
C LYS A 111 0.90 23.16 15.56
N GLN A 112 2.17 22.88 15.88
CA GLN A 112 2.80 21.64 15.44
C GLN A 112 2.31 20.47 16.30
N VAL A 113 1.62 19.53 15.66
CA VAL A 113 1.09 18.34 16.31
C VAL A 113 1.81 17.12 15.74
N PRO A 114 2.12 16.10 16.54
CA PRO A 114 2.63 14.83 16.02
C PRO A 114 1.71 14.28 14.93
N THR A 115 2.26 14.01 13.74
CA THR A 115 1.49 13.45 12.61
C THR A 115 1.02 12.03 12.90
N VAL A 116 1.76 11.33 13.76
CA VAL A 116 1.56 9.91 14.04
C VAL A 116 1.01 9.79 15.46
N GLN A 117 -0.31 9.60 15.56
CA GLN A 117 -1.00 9.35 16.83
C GLN A 117 -1.51 7.92 16.95
N SER A 118 -1.47 7.16 15.86
CA SER A 118 -2.00 5.80 15.79
C SER A 118 -1.00 4.82 15.21
N VAL A 119 -1.00 3.62 15.79
CA VAL A 119 -0.29 2.44 15.29
C VAL A 119 -0.68 2.11 13.84
N VAL A 120 -1.94 2.32 13.47
CA VAL A 120 -2.46 2.03 12.12
C VAL A 120 -1.73 2.84 11.05
N THR A 121 -1.39 4.10 11.36
CA THR A 121 -0.66 4.98 10.43
C THR A 121 0.75 4.45 10.15
N ILE A 122 1.44 3.95 11.18
CA ILE A 122 2.78 3.37 11.04
C ILE A 122 2.72 2.05 10.29
N ILE A 123 1.74 1.19 10.58
CA ILE A 123 1.55 -0.06 9.86
C ILE A 123 1.25 0.20 8.38
N ALA A 124 0.44 1.21 8.07
CA ALA A 124 0.18 1.62 6.69
C ALA A 124 1.47 2.06 6.00
N LEU A 125 2.24 2.95 6.63
CA LEU A 125 3.54 3.38 6.11
C LEU A 125 4.46 2.18 5.83
N TRP A 126 4.60 1.27 6.80
CA TRP A 126 5.41 0.06 6.64
C TRP A 126 4.96 -0.78 5.44
N LYS A 127 3.65 -0.98 5.26
CA LYS A 127 3.09 -1.70 4.10
C LYS A 127 3.44 -1.00 2.78
N HIS A 128 3.38 0.33 2.72
CA HIS A 128 3.72 1.08 1.50
C HIS A 128 5.21 0.96 1.15
N ILE A 129 6.11 1.03 2.15
CA ILE A 129 7.54 0.89 1.92
C ILE A 129 7.88 -0.52 1.46
N VAL A 130 7.35 -1.55 2.14
CA VAL A 130 7.56 -2.95 1.74
C VAL A 130 7.09 -3.20 0.31
N ALA A 131 5.93 -2.67 -0.08
CA ALA A 131 5.41 -2.82 -1.43
C ALA A 131 6.29 -2.11 -2.48
N GLN A 132 6.90 -0.97 -2.13
CA GLN A 132 7.81 -0.27 -3.02
C GLN A 132 9.19 -0.94 -3.09
N ALA A 133 9.70 -1.43 -1.96
CA ALA A 133 10.93 -2.22 -1.91
C ALA A 133 10.80 -3.49 -2.77
N ASP A 134 9.64 -4.14 -2.71
CA ASP A 134 9.36 -5.31 -3.55
C ASP A 134 9.40 -4.96 -5.04
N ALA A 135 8.81 -3.83 -5.44
CA ALA A 135 8.79 -3.40 -6.84
C ALA A 135 10.14 -2.88 -7.36
N VAL A 136 10.95 -2.22 -6.53
CA VAL A 136 12.16 -1.52 -6.98
C VAL A 136 13.44 -2.34 -6.78
N VAL A 137 13.53 -3.09 -5.67
CA VAL A 137 14.75 -3.77 -5.25
C VAL A 137 14.62 -5.28 -5.45
N LEU A 138 13.52 -5.86 -4.97
CA LEU A 138 13.35 -7.32 -4.99
C LEU A 138 12.93 -7.84 -6.37
N ALA A 139 12.12 -7.09 -7.11
CA ALA A 139 11.77 -7.42 -8.50
C ALA A 139 13.02 -7.54 -9.38
N LYS A 140 13.93 -6.57 -9.31
CA LYS A 140 15.19 -6.60 -10.07
C LYS A 140 16.04 -7.84 -9.77
N ARG A 141 15.98 -8.34 -8.53
CA ARG A 141 16.71 -9.54 -8.13
C ARG A 141 16.01 -10.82 -8.59
N ARG A 142 14.67 -10.85 -8.57
CA ARG A 142 13.90 -11.94 -9.18
C ARG A 142 14.17 -12.06 -10.67
N ASP A 143 14.27 -10.93 -11.38
CA ASP A 143 14.59 -10.93 -12.81
C ASP A 143 16.03 -11.40 -13.10
N GLN A 144 16.96 -11.22 -12.14
CA GLN A 144 18.33 -11.71 -12.24
C GLN A 144 18.42 -13.22 -11.97
N ASP A 145 17.78 -13.71 -10.91
CA ASP A 145 17.82 -15.12 -10.51
C ASP A 145 16.93 -16.01 -11.41
N SER A 146 15.85 -15.46 -12.02
CA SER A 146 14.97 -16.18 -12.95
C SER A 146 15.66 -16.56 -14.27
N ASN A 147 16.81 -15.97 -14.60
CA ASN A 147 17.61 -16.37 -15.76
C ASN A 147 18.54 -17.55 -15.45
N GLU A 148 18.66 -17.96 -14.18
CA GLU A 148 19.50 -19.05 -13.71
C GLU A 148 18.64 -20.24 -13.23
N ASP A 149 17.72 -20.76 -14.08
CA ASP A 149 17.03 -22.07 -14.01
C ASP A 149 16.59 -22.64 -12.62
N SER A 150 16.43 -21.80 -11.59
CA SER A 150 16.13 -22.16 -10.20
C SER A 150 14.85 -21.46 -9.75
N ASP A 151 13.69 -22.02 -10.13
CA ASP A 151 12.37 -21.52 -9.74
C ASP A 151 12.16 -21.50 -8.21
N GLU A 152 12.92 -22.32 -7.45
CA GLU A 152 12.81 -22.39 -5.98
C GLU A 152 13.44 -21.20 -5.23
N ASP A 153 14.38 -20.46 -5.85
CA ASP A 153 15.07 -19.33 -5.21
C ASP A 153 14.36 -17.98 -5.42
N SER A 154 13.59 -17.83 -6.51
CA SER A 154 12.85 -16.61 -6.84
C SER A 154 11.81 -16.25 -5.78
N GLU A 155 11.20 -17.26 -5.15
CA GLU A 155 10.22 -17.08 -4.07
C GLU A 155 10.82 -16.52 -2.78
N GLN A 156 12.11 -16.75 -2.53
CA GLN A 156 12.81 -16.30 -1.31
C GLN A 156 12.95 -14.76 -1.28
N TRP A 157 12.94 -14.12 -2.44
CA TRP A 157 13.05 -12.67 -2.57
C TRP A 157 11.72 -11.95 -2.44
N THR A 158 10.63 -12.66 -2.19
CA THR A 158 9.32 -12.03 -2.00
C THR A 158 9.04 -11.88 -0.51
N LEU A 159 8.95 -10.63 -0.02
CA LEU A 159 8.64 -10.33 1.39
C LEU A 159 7.26 -10.83 1.84
N LEU A 160 6.38 -11.16 0.89
CA LEU A 160 5.10 -11.85 1.12
C LEU A 160 5.29 -13.37 1.31
N ASN A 161 6.24 -13.99 0.62
CA ASN A 161 6.36 -15.44 0.50
C ASN A 161 7.30 -16.08 1.52
N ASN A 162 8.21 -15.30 2.13
CA ASN A 162 9.09 -15.74 3.21
C ASN A 162 8.34 -15.93 4.55
N ARG A 163 7.28 -16.76 4.52
CA ARG A 163 6.26 -17.06 5.55
C ARG A 163 5.81 -15.85 6.37
N GLY A 164 5.88 -14.65 5.80
CA GLY A 164 5.65 -13.37 6.48
C GLY A 164 6.34 -13.21 7.85
N LYS A 165 7.45 -13.90 8.16
CA LYS A 165 8.03 -13.90 9.52
C LYS A 165 8.58 -12.52 9.91
N ALA A 166 9.48 -11.95 9.10
CA ALA A 166 10.06 -10.63 9.34
C ALA A 166 8.99 -9.53 9.34
N ARG A 167 8.02 -9.61 8.41
CA ARG A 167 6.88 -8.69 8.34
C ARG A 167 6.02 -8.76 9.61
N ARG A 168 5.69 -9.97 10.08
CA ARG A 168 4.92 -10.18 11.32
C ARG A 168 5.69 -9.70 12.55
N GLU A 169 7.00 -9.97 12.62
CA GLU A 169 7.84 -9.53 13.73
C GLU A 169 7.85 -8.00 13.84
N ILE A 170 8.02 -7.29 12.72
CA ILE A 170 8.01 -5.83 12.71
C ILE A 170 6.62 -5.29 13.08
N ILE A 171 5.53 -5.86 12.53
CA ILE A 171 4.17 -5.44 12.88
C ILE A 171 3.87 -5.67 14.38
N GLN A 172 4.24 -6.83 14.92
CA GLN A 172 4.05 -7.14 16.34
C GLN A 172 4.87 -6.22 17.24
N TRP A 173 6.10 -5.89 16.84
CA TRP A 173 6.94 -4.92 17.54
C TRP A 173 6.35 -3.50 17.49
N ILE A 174 5.76 -3.10 16.35
CA ILE A 174 5.05 -1.81 16.24
C ILE A 174 3.89 -1.76 17.25
N GLN A 175 3.07 -2.82 17.29
CA GLN A 175 1.87 -2.90 18.12
C GLN A 175 2.15 -2.99 19.63
N SER A 176 3.26 -3.61 20.02
CA SER A 176 3.64 -3.76 21.43
C SER A 176 4.63 -2.68 21.86
N THR A 177 5.90 -2.80 21.46
CA THR A 177 7.00 -1.98 21.95
C THR A 177 6.93 -0.54 21.47
N LEU A 178 6.68 -0.31 20.18
CA LEU A 178 6.68 1.05 19.63
C LEU A 178 5.44 1.84 20.11
N ALA A 179 4.29 1.17 20.16
CA ALA A 179 3.05 1.74 20.66
C ALA A 179 3.18 2.21 22.11
N GLN A 180 3.74 1.36 22.99
CA GLN A 180 4.01 1.72 24.38
C GLN A 180 5.03 2.85 24.49
N LYS A 181 6.12 2.80 23.73
CA LYS A 181 7.20 3.79 23.81
C LYS A 181 6.76 5.22 23.43
N PHE A 182 5.84 5.35 22.48
CA PHE A 182 5.37 6.64 21.98
C PHE A 182 3.91 6.94 22.35
N ASN A 183 3.32 6.18 23.27
CA ASN A 183 1.91 6.30 23.69
C ASN A 183 0.93 6.36 22.50
N LEU A 184 1.16 5.54 21.48
CA LEU A 184 0.32 5.52 20.28
C LEU A 184 -1.01 4.85 20.58
N SER A 185 -2.09 5.40 20.02
CA SER A 185 -3.40 4.75 20.13
C SER A 185 -3.45 3.50 19.26
N CYS A 186 -3.70 2.36 19.90
CA CYS A 186 -4.13 1.12 19.25
C CYS A 186 -5.65 1.09 19.00
N LYS A 187 -6.40 1.96 19.66
CA LYS A 187 -7.85 2.08 19.51
C LYS A 187 -8.19 3.04 18.36
N GLN A 188 -9.25 2.72 17.64
CA GLN A 188 -9.86 3.66 16.71
C GLN A 188 -10.25 4.92 17.49
N THR A 189 -9.69 6.07 17.11
CA THR A 189 -9.87 7.34 17.84
C THR A 189 -11.13 8.09 17.41
N PHE A 190 -11.93 7.51 16.52
CA PHE A 190 -13.19 8.09 16.07
C PHE A 190 -14.30 7.07 16.26
N GLU A 191 -15.32 7.48 16.98
CA GLU A 191 -16.60 6.80 16.99
C GLU A 191 -17.35 7.28 15.75
N LYS A 192 -17.67 6.35 14.84
CA LYS A 192 -18.46 6.68 13.66
C LYS A 192 -19.91 6.78 14.12
N THR A 193 -20.31 7.96 14.59
CA THR A 193 -21.71 8.27 14.86
C THR A 193 -22.44 8.44 13.53
N GLU A 194 -23.69 7.97 13.49
CA GLU A 194 -24.57 8.15 12.33
C GLU A 194 -24.81 9.64 12.08
N ALA A 195 -24.81 10.05 10.81
CA ALA A 195 -25.15 11.42 10.46
C ALA A 195 -26.63 11.63 10.69
N THR A 196 -26.97 12.60 11.54
CA THR A 196 -28.36 12.95 11.82
C THR A 196 -28.92 13.84 10.71
N THR A 197 -30.24 13.98 10.65
CA THR A 197 -30.90 14.94 9.74
C THR A 197 -30.37 16.36 9.96
N ASP A 198 -30.07 16.75 11.20
CA ASP A 198 -29.55 18.07 11.54
C ASP A 198 -28.13 18.27 10.97
N ASP A 199 -27.29 17.24 11.00
CA ASP A 199 -25.97 17.29 10.38
C ASP A 199 -26.06 17.48 8.87
N VAL A 200 -27.00 16.79 8.21
CA VAL A 200 -27.24 16.91 6.77
C VAL A 200 -27.73 18.33 6.44
N LEU A 201 -28.70 18.85 7.20
CA LEU A 201 -29.21 20.21 7.01
C LEU A 201 -28.10 21.26 7.20
N LEU A 202 -27.28 21.11 8.25
CA LEU A 202 -26.16 22.00 8.53
C LEU A 202 -25.12 21.98 7.41
N ILE A 203 -24.78 20.81 6.88
CA ILE A 203 -23.82 20.69 5.76
C ILE A 203 -24.38 21.36 4.51
N LEU A 204 -25.65 21.12 4.18
CA LEU A 204 -26.27 21.67 2.96
C LEU A 204 -26.50 23.18 3.07
N SER A 205 -26.94 23.69 4.22
CA SER A 205 -27.09 25.13 4.44
C SER A 205 -25.73 25.81 4.35
N THR A 206 -24.71 25.29 5.03
CA THR A 206 -23.34 25.83 4.99
C THR A 206 -22.78 25.85 3.57
N LEU A 207 -23.02 24.79 2.79
CA LEU A 207 -22.52 24.68 1.40
C LEU A 207 -23.05 25.79 0.48
N TRP A 208 -24.28 26.23 0.70
CA TRP A 208 -24.95 27.22 -0.16
C TRP A 208 -24.93 28.63 0.44
N GLU A 209 -25.14 28.79 1.74
CA GLU A 209 -25.14 30.09 2.43
C GLU A 209 -23.73 30.66 2.58
N ARG A 210 -22.73 29.81 2.83
CA ARG A 210 -21.31 30.20 2.89
C ARG A 210 -20.57 29.90 1.61
N ALA A 211 -21.29 30.01 0.49
CA ALA A 211 -20.80 29.82 -0.86
C ALA A 211 -19.49 30.57 -1.17
N VAL A 212 -19.34 31.78 -0.62
CA VAL A 212 -18.18 32.65 -0.87
C VAL A 212 -16.95 32.17 -0.11
N ASP A 213 -17.14 31.53 1.05
CA ASP A 213 -16.05 31.06 1.92
C ASP A 213 -15.54 29.67 1.52
N ILE A 214 -16.27 28.95 0.67
CA ILE A 214 -15.94 27.58 0.23
C ILE A 214 -15.45 27.64 -1.22
N PRO A 215 -14.12 27.69 -1.46
CA PRO A 215 -13.55 27.75 -2.80
C PRO A 215 -13.74 26.41 -3.50
N CYS A 216 -14.83 26.28 -4.26
CA CYS A 216 -15.10 25.12 -5.11
C CYS A 216 -15.88 25.54 -6.36
N ASP A 217 -15.64 24.85 -7.47
CA ASP A 217 -16.41 25.11 -8.70
C ASP A 217 -17.88 24.75 -8.49
N PRO A 218 -18.82 25.44 -9.18
CA PRO A 218 -20.25 25.15 -9.09
C PRO A 218 -20.59 23.68 -9.34
N ARG A 219 -19.88 23.02 -10.25
CA ARG A 219 -20.06 21.59 -10.56
C ARG A 219 -19.64 20.69 -9.39
N HIS A 220 -18.51 20.99 -8.75
CA HIS A 220 -18.03 20.25 -7.59
C HIS A 220 -18.96 20.45 -6.39
N ARG A 221 -19.51 21.66 -6.22
CA ARG A 221 -20.51 21.97 -5.19
C ARG A 221 -21.78 21.15 -5.36
N LEU A 222 -22.34 21.13 -6.58
CA LEU A 222 -23.53 20.36 -6.87
C LEU A 222 -23.29 18.85 -6.68
N ALA A 223 -22.15 18.34 -7.16
CA ALA A 223 -21.78 16.94 -6.95
C ALA A 223 -21.68 16.59 -5.46
N PHE A 224 -21.06 17.46 -4.65
CA PHE A 224 -20.97 17.26 -3.20
C PHE A 224 -22.35 17.27 -2.53
N HIS A 225 -23.23 18.21 -2.90
CA HIS A 225 -24.62 18.25 -2.42
C HIS A 225 -25.33 16.92 -2.71
N THR A 226 -25.23 16.42 -3.95
CA THR A 226 -25.85 15.14 -4.35
C THR A 226 -25.28 13.96 -3.57
N LEU A 227 -23.97 13.94 -3.33
CA LEU A 227 -23.33 12.90 -2.52
C LEU A 227 -23.79 12.91 -1.06
N VAL A 228 -23.99 14.09 -0.48
CA VAL A 228 -24.53 14.23 0.88
C VAL A 228 -25.96 13.71 0.94
N LEU A 229 -26.80 14.06 -0.04
CA LEU A 229 -28.18 13.56 -0.11
C LEU A 229 -28.24 12.05 -0.31
N ILE A 230 -27.52 11.51 -1.30
CA ILE A 230 -27.48 10.05 -1.54
C ILE A 230 -26.92 9.33 -0.32
N GLY A 231 -25.85 9.86 0.27
CA GLY A 231 -25.25 9.31 1.49
C GLY A 231 -26.21 9.31 2.67
N SER A 232 -27.17 10.24 2.72
CA SER A 232 -28.21 10.33 3.75
C SER A 232 -29.45 9.45 3.49
N ILE A 233 -29.66 8.98 2.25
CA ILE A 233 -30.77 8.11 1.89
C ILE A 233 -30.41 6.66 2.25
N GLY A 234 -30.99 6.15 3.33
CA GLY A 234 -30.75 4.79 3.82
C GLY A 234 -30.57 4.68 5.34
N PHE A 235 -30.56 5.81 6.04
CA PHE A 235 -30.56 5.87 7.50
C PHE A 235 -32.02 5.80 8.00
N ARG A 236 -32.41 4.61 8.44
CA ARG A 236 -33.61 4.30 9.21
C ARG A 236 -33.24 3.34 10.32
#